data_AF-A0A418LV04-F1
#
_entry.id   AF-A0A418LV04-F1
#
_cell.length_a   1.000
_cell.length_b   1.000
_cell.length_c   1.000
_cell.angle_alpha   90.00
_cell.angle_beta   90.00
_cell.angle_gamma   90.00
#
_symmetry.space_group_name_H-M   'P 1'
#
loop_
_entity.id
_entity.type
_entity.pdbx_description
1 polymer ?
#
loop_
_entity_poly.entity_id
_entity_poly.type
_entity_poly.pdbx_seq_one_letter_code
_entity_poly.pdbx_strand_id
1 'polypeptide(L)'
;MEAIVIFDNVFVPYERVFMQGEWEFAGLLAASFANYHRFTAAAYKYPYVELLVGAAHLMAETNGVDGVSHIRDKIAMLTMYAETISALSLAAVEHPKIGPDTGMAYPNPVLSNAVKFYFADHYHEAIKALQDIAGGIIVTAPSTRDFLSDQTRPDLQRFLTGKEGVSVEDRWRIIKLVRDLVASDLSGLWEVTTLHAEGSLAAQRLATVRASDVQRYRAVASHAAGLD
;
A
#
# COMPACT_ATOMS: atom_id res chain seq x y z
N MET A 1 4.48 -14.28 -7.88
CA MET A 1 3.94 -15.62 -8.20
C MET A 1 3.57 -16.21 -6.86
N GLU A 2 2.28 -16.43 -6.61
CA GLU A 2 1.80 -17.08 -5.39
C GLU A 2 1.65 -18.57 -5.67
N ALA A 3 1.93 -19.41 -4.66
CA ALA A 3 1.84 -20.86 -4.81
C ALA A 3 1.30 -21.52 -3.55
N ILE A 4 0.53 -22.58 -3.75
CA ILE A 4 0.23 -23.53 -2.67
C ILE A 4 1.49 -24.38 -2.47
N VAL A 5 1.97 -24.45 -1.23
CA VAL A 5 3.11 -25.29 -0.85
C VAL A 5 2.60 -26.55 -0.17
N ILE A 6 2.90 -27.72 -0.77
CA ILE A 6 2.49 -29.03 -0.26
C ILE A 6 3.72 -29.77 0.27
N PHE A 7 3.63 -30.24 1.51
CA PHE A 7 4.65 -31.08 2.13
C PHE A 7 4.16 -32.53 2.13
N ASP A 8 4.53 -33.29 1.09
CA ASP A 8 4.24 -34.73 1.01
C ASP A 8 5.40 -35.53 1.61
N ASN A 9 5.20 -36.08 2.81
CA ASN A 9 6.18 -36.91 3.54
C ASN A 9 7.61 -36.34 3.55
N VAL A 10 7.73 -35.02 3.72
CA VAL A 10 9.02 -34.32 3.70
C VAL A 10 9.80 -34.64 4.97
N PHE A 11 11.01 -35.19 4.81
CA PHE A 11 11.96 -35.33 5.90
C PHE A 11 12.55 -33.95 6.27
N VAL A 12 12.33 -33.52 7.52
CA VAL A 12 12.92 -32.30 8.08
C VAL A 12 14.01 -32.71 9.07
N PRO A 13 15.29 -32.48 8.78
CA PRO A 13 16.37 -32.86 9.69
C PRO A 13 16.33 -31.96 10.95
N TYR A 14 16.73 -32.52 12.10
CA TYR A 14 16.54 -31.88 13.41
C TYR A 14 17.20 -30.50 13.53
N GLU A 15 18.31 -30.25 12.84
CA GLU A 15 18.96 -28.93 12.80
C GLU A 15 18.14 -27.83 12.11
N ARG A 16 17.03 -28.18 11.45
CA ARG A 16 16.06 -27.25 10.85
C ARG A 16 14.76 -27.15 11.65
N VAL A 17 14.67 -27.80 12.80
CA VAL A 17 13.50 -27.76 13.70
C VAL A 17 13.70 -26.64 14.73
N PHE A 18 12.85 -25.62 14.68
CA PHE A 18 12.91 -24.47 15.60
C PHE A 18 11.91 -24.58 16.77
N MET A 19 10.78 -25.26 16.56
CA MET A 19 9.72 -25.48 17.55
C MET A 19 8.96 -26.77 17.16
N GLN A 20 8.72 -27.66 18.12
CA GLN A 20 8.15 -28.98 17.91
C GLN A 20 7.15 -29.36 19.02
N GLY A 21 6.01 -28.66 19.06
CA GLY A 21 4.89 -28.99 19.94
C GLY A 21 4.73 -28.06 21.14
N GLU A 22 5.65 -27.11 21.36
CA GLU A 22 5.58 -26.11 22.42
C GLU A 22 4.62 -24.95 22.04
N TRP A 23 3.34 -25.30 21.83
CA TRP A 23 2.30 -24.40 21.30
C TRP A 23 2.07 -23.14 22.13
N GLU A 24 2.36 -23.17 23.44
CA GLU A 24 2.26 -22.02 24.33
C GLU A 24 3.13 -20.84 23.87
N PHE A 25 4.24 -21.11 23.18
CA PHE A 25 5.15 -20.09 22.65
C PHE A 25 4.84 -19.67 21.20
N ALA A 26 3.94 -20.37 20.51
CA ALA A 26 3.69 -20.13 19.08
C ALA A 26 3.18 -18.71 18.82
N GLY A 27 2.30 -18.18 19.67
CA GLY A 27 1.78 -16.82 19.56
C GLY A 27 2.86 -15.75 19.77
N LEU A 28 3.77 -15.99 20.72
CA LEU A 28 4.91 -15.10 20.97
C LEU A 28 5.88 -15.10 19.78
N LEU A 29 6.23 -16.28 19.27
CA LEU A 29 7.10 -16.42 18.10
C LEU A 29 6.52 -15.70 16.87
N ALA A 30 5.22 -15.87 16.61
CA ALA A 30 4.54 -15.19 15.50
C ALA A 30 4.54 -13.66 15.68
N ALA A 31 4.31 -13.16 16.91
CA ALA A 31 4.28 -11.72 17.19
C ALA A 31 5.67 -11.06 17.03
N SER A 32 6.73 -11.76 17.41
CA SER A 32 8.12 -11.28 17.27
C SER A 32 8.49 -10.98 15.82
N PHE A 33 8.03 -11.79 14.87
CA PHE A 33 8.17 -11.50 13.43
C PHE A 33 7.21 -10.39 12.96
N ALA A 34 5.93 -10.49 13.34
CA ALA A 34 4.88 -9.63 12.80
C ALA A 34 5.12 -8.12 13.04
N ASN A 35 5.77 -7.76 14.14
CA ASN A 35 6.08 -6.35 14.44
C ASN A 35 7.04 -5.73 13.41
N TYR A 36 8.08 -6.45 13.02
CA TYR A 36 9.00 -5.99 11.97
C TYR A 36 8.30 -6.00 10.61
N HIS A 37 7.57 -7.07 10.30
CA HIS A 37 6.94 -7.25 8.99
C HIS A 37 5.90 -6.16 8.68
N ARG A 38 5.08 -5.76 9.66
CA ARG A 38 4.10 -4.66 9.50
C ARG A 38 4.77 -3.33 9.22
N PHE A 39 5.89 -3.04 9.89
CA PHE A 39 6.68 -1.85 9.61
C PHE A 39 7.29 -1.89 8.21
N THR A 40 7.96 -3.00 7.84
CA THR A 40 8.58 -3.13 6.52
C THR A 40 7.56 -3.00 5.40
N ALA A 41 6.31 -3.41 5.65
CA ALA A 41 5.23 -3.23 4.69
C ALA A 41 4.87 -1.78 4.43
N ALA A 42 4.87 -0.95 5.46
CA ALA A 42 4.70 0.49 5.26
C ALA A 42 5.87 1.08 4.45
N ALA A 43 7.10 0.64 4.73
CA ALA A 43 8.29 1.09 4.02
C ALA A 43 8.30 0.76 2.52
N TYR A 44 7.85 -0.42 2.10
CA TYR A 44 7.70 -0.73 0.67
C TYR A 44 6.39 -0.24 0.06
N LYS A 45 5.35 0.03 0.86
CA LYS A 45 4.08 0.57 0.37
C LYS A 45 4.21 2.04 -0.02
N TYR A 46 4.98 2.83 0.73
CA TYR A 46 5.14 4.25 0.46
C TYR A 46 5.64 4.56 -0.97
N PRO A 47 6.74 3.96 -1.47
CA PRO A 47 7.19 4.16 -2.86
C PRO A 47 6.14 3.80 -3.91
N TYR A 48 5.29 2.82 -3.61
CA TYR A 48 4.19 2.47 -4.50
C TYR A 48 3.11 3.55 -4.53
N VAL A 49 2.78 4.13 -3.38
CA VAL A 49 1.82 5.23 -3.30
C VAL A 49 2.39 6.51 -3.93
N GLU A 50 3.70 6.77 -3.78
CA GLU A 50 4.37 7.85 -4.53
C GLU A 50 4.21 7.66 -6.04
N LEU A 51 4.35 6.43 -6.54
CA LEU A 51 4.11 6.10 -7.95
C LEU A 51 2.66 6.37 -8.35
N LEU A 52 1.67 6.08 -7.49
CA LEU A 52 0.26 6.43 -7.75
C LEU A 52 0.06 7.94 -7.86
N VAL A 53 0.67 8.73 -6.97
CA VAL A 53 0.59 10.20 -6.98
C VAL A 53 1.21 10.76 -8.26
N GLY A 54 2.42 10.30 -8.61
CA GLY A 54 3.11 10.71 -9.83
C GLY A 54 2.32 10.34 -11.09
N ALA A 55 1.76 9.13 -11.13
CA ALA A 55 0.90 8.70 -12.23
C ALA A 55 -0.37 9.55 -12.34
N ALA A 56 -0.97 9.96 -11.21
CA ALA A 56 -2.13 10.85 -11.19
C ALA A 56 -1.82 12.23 -11.79
N HIS A 57 -0.69 12.83 -11.44
CA HIS A 57 -0.23 14.08 -12.04
C HIS A 57 -0.01 13.94 -13.55
N LEU A 58 0.79 12.97 -13.98
CA LEU A 58 1.09 12.74 -15.39
C LEU A 58 -0.19 12.47 -16.20
N MET A 59 -1.12 11.68 -15.67
CA MET A 59 -2.37 11.36 -16.35
C MET A 59 -3.28 12.59 -16.46
N ALA A 60 -3.41 13.39 -15.41
CA ALA A 60 -4.20 14.62 -15.42
C ALA A 60 -3.63 15.65 -16.40
N GLU A 61 -2.31 15.85 -16.38
CA GLU A 61 -1.61 16.78 -17.28
C GLU A 61 -1.70 16.34 -18.73
N THR A 62 -1.49 15.05 -19.02
CA THR A 62 -1.57 14.56 -20.40
C THR A 62 -2.99 14.55 -20.96
N ASN A 63 -4.00 14.43 -20.10
CA ASN A 63 -5.41 14.62 -20.48
C ASN A 63 -5.82 16.11 -20.56
N GLY A 64 -5.02 17.04 -20.03
CA GLY A 64 -5.36 18.47 -20.00
C GLY A 64 -6.44 18.85 -18.99
N VAL A 65 -6.57 18.07 -17.92
CA VAL A 65 -7.58 18.26 -16.86
C VAL A 65 -6.96 18.64 -15.51
N ASP A 66 -5.65 18.92 -15.49
CA ASP A 66 -4.87 19.30 -14.29
C ASP A 66 -5.37 20.59 -13.63
N GLY A 67 -6.03 21.47 -14.38
CA GLY A 67 -6.66 22.69 -13.85
C GLY A 67 -8.04 22.49 -13.20
N VAL A 68 -8.68 21.34 -13.38
CA VAL A 68 -10.06 21.09 -12.93
C VAL A 68 -10.08 20.84 -11.41
N SER A 69 -10.98 21.53 -10.69
CA SER A 69 -11.03 21.50 -9.21
C SER A 69 -11.11 20.08 -8.64
N HIS A 70 -12.07 19.28 -9.09
CA HIS A 70 -12.26 17.92 -8.58
C HIS A 70 -11.14 16.94 -8.98
N ILE A 71 -10.25 17.31 -9.91
CA ILE A 71 -9.05 16.53 -10.24
C ILE A 71 -7.93 16.90 -9.27
N ARG A 72 -7.73 18.21 -9.04
CA ARG A 72 -6.77 18.73 -8.05
C ARG A 72 -7.09 18.22 -6.65
N ASP A 73 -8.36 18.15 -6.28
CA ASP A 73 -8.79 17.62 -4.98
C ASP A 73 -8.41 16.15 -4.79
N LYS A 74 -8.55 15.33 -5.85
CA LYS A 74 -8.16 13.91 -5.81
C LYS A 74 -6.65 13.74 -5.73
N ILE A 75 -5.90 14.53 -6.48
CA ILE A 75 -4.43 14.53 -6.41
C ILE A 75 -3.98 14.93 -5.00
N ALA A 76 -4.56 15.99 -4.42
CA ALA A 76 -4.26 16.41 -3.06
C ALA A 76 -4.56 15.31 -2.03
N MET A 77 -5.68 14.59 -2.18
CA MET A 77 -6.00 13.43 -1.34
C MET A 77 -4.93 12.34 -1.47
N LEU A 78 -4.52 11.99 -2.69
CA LEU A 78 -3.46 11.00 -2.94
C LEU A 78 -2.13 11.42 -2.32
N THR A 79 -1.77 12.71 -2.42
CA THR A 79 -0.55 13.25 -1.80
C THR A 79 -0.62 13.13 -0.28
N MET A 80 -1.70 13.60 0.36
CA MET A 80 -1.87 13.48 1.81
C MET A 80 -1.83 12.03 2.27
N TYR A 81 -2.41 11.11 1.50
CA TYR A 81 -2.35 9.68 1.75
C TYR A 81 -0.91 9.16 1.73
N ALA A 82 -0.11 9.51 0.72
CA ALA A 82 1.31 9.12 0.65
C ALA A 82 2.12 9.67 1.83
N GLU A 83 2.00 10.97 2.10
CA GLU A 83 2.74 11.65 3.18
C GLU A 83 2.35 11.12 4.55
N THR A 84 1.08 10.76 4.76
CA THR A 84 0.61 10.15 6.02
C THR A 84 1.25 8.78 6.24
N ILE A 85 1.38 7.96 5.19
CA ILE A 85 2.09 6.67 5.28
C ILE A 85 3.55 6.89 5.63
N SER A 86 4.22 7.83 4.97
CA SER A 86 5.62 8.17 5.24
C SER A 86 5.83 8.60 6.70
N ALA A 87 5.05 9.58 7.15
CA ALA A 87 5.15 10.13 8.49
C ALA A 87 4.90 9.08 9.58
N LEU A 88 3.85 8.25 9.44
CA LEU A 88 3.57 7.19 10.41
C LEU A 88 4.63 6.08 10.39
N SER A 89 5.21 5.78 9.23
CA SER A 89 6.30 4.80 9.11
C SER A 89 7.55 5.27 9.85
N LEU A 90 7.94 6.53 9.68
CA LEU A 90 9.07 7.14 10.39
C LEU A 90 8.81 7.17 11.90
N ALA A 91 7.63 7.61 12.34
CA ALA A 91 7.27 7.64 13.75
C ALA A 91 7.36 6.24 14.42
N ALA A 92 7.04 5.17 13.67
CA ALA A 92 7.15 3.81 14.19
C ALA A 92 8.58 3.40 14.55
N VAL A 93 9.59 3.91 13.84
CA VAL A 93 11.01 3.61 14.11
C VAL A 93 11.71 4.65 14.97
N GLU A 94 11.25 5.90 14.99
CA GLU A 94 11.77 6.94 15.88
C GLU A 94 11.32 6.74 17.33
N HIS A 95 10.22 6.01 17.55
CA HIS A 95 9.70 5.68 18.88
C HIS A 95 9.69 4.16 19.15
N PRO A 96 10.84 3.47 19.05
CA PRO A 96 10.89 2.02 19.14
C PRO A 96 10.55 1.55 20.57
N LYS A 97 10.20 0.28 20.67
CA LYS A 97 10.16 -0.43 21.96
C LYS A 97 11.41 -1.27 22.09
N ILE A 98 11.93 -1.39 23.31
CA ILE A 98 13.08 -2.22 23.64
C ILE A 98 12.55 -3.48 24.33
N GLY A 99 12.94 -4.65 23.83
CA GLY A 99 12.62 -5.93 24.46
C GLY A 99 13.28 -6.01 25.84
N PRO A 100 12.52 -6.20 26.93
CA PRO A 100 13.10 -6.19 28.28
C PRO A 100 14.11 -7.33 28.48
N ASP A 101 13.86 -8.49 27.88
CA ASP A 101 14.70 -9.68 28.05
C ASP A 101 15.84 -9.77 27.02
N THR A 102 15.64 -9.18 25.83
CA THR A 102 16.58 -9.32 24.70
C THR A 102 17.43 -8.08 24.47
N GLY A 103 17.01 -6.92 24.99
CA GLY A 103 17.61 -5.62 24.67
C GLY A 103 17.41 -5.18 23.22
N MET A 104 16.68 -5.95 22.40
CA MET A 104 16.49 -5.65 20.99
C MET A 104 15.45 -4.56 20.79
N ALA A 105 15.78 -3.58 19.93
CA ALA A 105 14.81 -2.60 19.47
C ALA A 105 13.90 -3.20 18.41
N TYR A 106 12.59 -2.93 18.51
CA TYR A 106 11.60 -3.25 17.50
C TYR A 106 10.69 -2.05 17.25
N PRO A 107 10.14 -1.90 16.03
CA PRO A 107 9.25 -0.80 15.68
C PRO A 107 8.07 -0.73 16.64
N ASN A 108 7.61 0.48 16.93
CA ASN A 108 6.48 0.72 17.82
C ASN A 108 5.26 -0.10 17.35
N PRO A 109 4.75 -1.05 18.14
CA PRO A 109 3.68 -1.93 17.65
C PRO A 109 2.38 -1.18 17.36
N VAL A 110 2.03 -0.16 18.15
CA VAL A 110 0.81 0.63 17.93
C VAL A 110 0.92 1.41 16.62
N LEU A 111 2.03 2.12 16.40
CA LEU A 111 2.23 2.90 15.17
C LEU A 111 2.38 2.00 13.94
N SER A 112 3.06 0.86 14.06
CA SER A 112 3.22 -0.11 12.97
C SER A 112 1.88 -0.70 12.52
N ASN A 113 1.00 -1.03 13.48
CA ASN A 113 -0.37 -1.47 13.15
C ASN A 113 -1.22 -0.30 12.61
N ALA A 114 -1.01 0.92 13.10
CA ALA A 114 -1.73 2.10 12.64
C ALA A 114 -1.41 2.42 11.18
N VAL A 115 -0.13 2.46 10.79
CA VAL A 115 0.27 2.71 9.39
C VAL A 115 -0.18 1.59 8.48
N LYS A 116 -0.04 0.32 8.91
CA LYS A 116 -0.55 -0.84 8.16
C LYS A 116 -2.05 -0.68 7.90
N PHE A 117 -2.80 -0.45 8.96
CA PHE A 117 -4.24 -0.27 8.86
C PHE A 117 -4.59 0.89 7.92
N TYR A 118 -3.97 2.05 8.13
CA TYR A 118 -4.26 3.26 7.38
C TYR A 118 -4.03 3.07 5.88
N PHE A 119 -2.88 2.54 5.47
CA PHE A 119 -2.63 2.30 4.05
C PHE A 119 -3.60 1.26 3.47
N ALA A 120 -3.92 0.22 4.23
CA ALA A 120 -4.76 -0.86 3.70
C ALA A 120 -6.22 -0.41 3.53
N ASP A 121 -6.76 0.31 4.50
CA ASP A 121 -8.16 0.75 4.55
C ASP A 121 -8.47 1.78 3.46
N HIS A 122 -7.52 2.66 3.13
CA HIS A 122 -7.69 3.73 2.13
C HIS A 122 -7.16 3.37 0.73
N TYR A 123 -6.52 2.21 0.56
CA TYR A 123 -5.89 1.83 -0.71
C TYR A 123 -6.86 1.89 -1.88
N HIS A 124 -8.07 1.34 -1.73
CA HIS A 124 -9.06 1.28 -2.80
C HIS A 124 -9.63 2.66 -3.15
N GLU A 125 -9.63 3.61 -2.21
CA GLU A 125 -9.98 5.00 -2.48
C GLU A 125 -8.92 5.67 -3.35
N ALA A 126 -7.64 5.39 -3.08
CA ALA A 126 -6.52 5.86 -3.91
C ALA A 126 -6.57 5.27 -5.33
N ILE A 127 -6.84 3.96 -5.45
CA ILE A 127 -7.03 3.27 -6.74
C ILE A 127 -8.19 3.89 -7.52
N LYS A 128 -9.36 4.04 -6.87
CA LYS A 128 -10.53 4.68 -7.47
C LYS A 128 -10.24 6.11 -7.92
N ALA A 129 -9.51 6.89 -7.13
CA ALA A 129 -9.18 8.27 -7.49
C ALA A 129 -8.32 8.32 -8.77
N LEU A 130 -7.32 7.44 -8.90
CA LEU A 130 -6.49 7.39 -10.10
C LEU A 130 -7.28 6.87 -11.32
N GLN A 131 -8.15 5.88 -11.14
CA GLN A 131 -9.07 5.42 -12.20
C GLN A 131 -9.96 6.56 -12.71
N ASP A 132 -10.52 7.36 -11.80
CA ASP A 132 -11.40 8.49 -12.16
C ASP A 132 -10.64 9.63 -12.86
N ILE A 133 -9.40 9.91 -12.44
CA ILE A 133 -8.52 10.89 -13.14
C ILE A 133 -8.19 10.42 -14.55
N ALA A 134 -7.95 9.12 -14.74
CA ALA A 134 -7.53 8.57 -16.01
C ALA A 134 -8.68 8.39 -17.01
N GLY A 135 -9.87 8.06 -16.52
CA GLY A 135 -11.02 7.70 -17.33
C GLY A 135 -10.88 6.32 -18.00
N GLY A 136 -11.87 5.95 -18.82
CA GLY A 136 -11.97 4.62 -19.43
C GLY A 136 -10.88 4.25 -20.44
N ILE A 137 -9.99 5.17 -20.79
CA ILE A 137 -8.92 4.92 -21.76
C ILE A 137 -7.94 3.85 -21.25
N ILE A 138 -7.75 3.73 -19.93
CA ILE A 138 -6.82 2.77 -19.33
C ILE A 138 -7.20 1.31 -19.60
N VAL A 139 -8.47 1.02 -19.90
CA VAL A 139 -8.93 -0.33 -20.29
C VAL A 139 -9.22 -0.48 -21.79
N THR A 140 -9.27 0.62 -22.53
CA THR A 140 -9.58 0.63 -23.98
C THR A 140 -8.39 1.05 -24.85
N ALA A 141 -7.23 1.31 -24.25
CA ALA A 141 -6.02 1.69 -24.96
C ALA A 141 -5.57 0.60 -25.94
N PRO A 142 -5.11 0.97 -27.16
CA PRO A 142 -4.59 0.02 -28.13
C PRO A 142 -3.44 -0.82 -27.58
N SER A 143 -3.27 -2.00 -28.18
CA SER A 143 -2.14 -2.86 -27.87
C SER A 143 -0.84 -2.26 -28.40
N THR A 144 0.29 -2.73 -27.87
CA THR A 144 1.62 -2.36 -28.40
C THR A 144 1.75 -2.75 -29.88
N ARG A 145 1.12 -3.85 -30.29
CA ARG A 145 1.13 -4.30 -31.69
C ARG A 145 0.42 -3.28 -32.59
N ASP A 146 -0.71 -2.74 -32.17
CA ASP A 146 -1.45 -1.73 -32.94
C ASP A 146 -0.68 -0.40 -32.98
N PHE A 147 -0.01 -0.03 -31.88
CA PHE A 147 0.78 1.19 -31.81
C PHE A 147 2.01 1.17 -32.73
N LEU A 148 2.63 0.00 -32.90
CA LEU A 148 3.81 -0.22 -33.73
C LEU A 148 3.49 -0.58 -35.18
N SER A 149 2.22 -0.82 -35.52
CA SER A 149 1.80 -1.22 -36.86
C SER A 149 1.69 -0.01 -37.79
N ASP A 150 2.34 -0.07 -38.95
CA ASP A 150 2.28 0.99 -39.97
C ASP A 150 0.86 1.26 -40.47
N GLN A 151 -0.04 0.28 -40.37
CA GLN A 151 -1.43 0.42 -40.82
C GLN A 151 -2.29 1.23 -39.83
N THR A 152 -2.13 0.99 -38.53
CA THR A 152 -2.98 1.59 -37.48
C THR A 152 -2.35 2.81 -36.83
N ARG A 153 -1.01 2.91 -36.83
CA ARG A 153 -0.28 4.01 -36.20
C ARG A 153 -0.73 5.40 -36.67
N PRO A 154 -1.01 5.67 -37.97
CA PRO A 154 -1.50 6.98 -38.39
C PRO A 154 -2.81 7.39 -37.72
N ASP A 155 -3.76 6.46 -37.58
CA ASP A 155 -5.03 6.73 -36.88
C ASP A 155 -4.81 6.92 -35.39
N LEU A 156 -3.94 6.11 -34.77
CA LEU A 156 -3.61 6.28 -33.35
C LEU A 156 -2.95 7.63 -33.07
N GLN A 157 -2.05 8.09 -33.93
CA GLN A 157 -1.45 9.43 -33.84
C GLN A 157 -2.50 10.54 -33.96
N ARG A 158 -3.62 10.30 -34.64
CA ARG A 158 -4.71 11.27 -34.78
C ARG A 158 -5.67 11.24 -33.60
N PHE A 159 -6.09 10.06 -33.16
CA PHE A 159 -7.21 9.89 -32.23
C PHE A 159 -6.79 9.69 -30.76
N LEU A 160 -5.53 9.35 -30.48
CA LEU A 160 -4.98 9.29 -29.11
C LEU A 160 -4.32 10.60 -28.66
N THR A 161 -4.47 11.70 -29.39
CA THR A 161 -3.95 13.01 -28.99
C THR A 161 -4.53 13.48 -27.67
N GLY A 162 -3.66 13.94 -26.75
CA GLY A 162 -4.03 14.53 -25.47
C GLY A 162 -3.93 16.05 -25.46
N LYS A 163 -3.47 16.62 -24.34
CA LYS A 163 -3.13 18.04 -24.21
C LYS A 163 -2.12 18.46 -25.29
N GLU A 164 -2.24 19.70 -25.75
CA GLU A 164 -1.27 20.29 -26.67
C GLU A 164 0.16 20.21 -26.09
N GLY A 165 1.13 19.86 -26.94
CA GLY A 165 2.54 19.69 -26.55
C GLY A 165 2.89 18.30 -25.99
N VAL A 166 1.90 17.44 -25.72
CA VAL A 166 2.15 16.05 -25.29
C VAL A 166 2.19 15.12 -26.50
N SER A 167 3.26 14.35 -26.65
CA SER A 167 3.34 13.36 -27.72
C SER A 167 2.35 12.21 -27.48
N VAL A 168 1.79 11.66 -28.56
CA VAL A 168 0.87 10.53 -28.47
C VAL A 168 1.53 9.30 -27.84
N GLU A 169 2.84 9.13 -28.08
CA GLU A 169 3.61 8.03 -27.48
C GLU A 169 3.74 8.18 -25.96
N ASP A 170 4.07 9.37 -25.47
CA ASP A 170 4.19 9.61 -24.02
C ASP A 170 2.85 9.38 -23.32
N ARG A 171 1.77 9.95 -23.89
CA ARG A 171 0.42 9.73 -23.36
C ARG A 171 0.06 8.25 -23.36
N TRP A 172 0.34 7.53 -24.46
CA TRP A 172 0.07 6.09 -24.53
C TRP A 172 0.84 5.33 -23.44
N ARG A 173 2.13 5.61 -23.24
CA ARG A 173 2.96 4.97 -22.19
C ARG A 173 2.42 5.25 -20.79
N ILE A 174 1.97 6.48 -20.52
CA ILE A 174 1.35 6.86 -19.24
C ILE A 174 0.03 6.10 -19.04
N ILE A 175 -0.81 5.99 -20.08
CA ILE A 175 -2.04 5.20 -20.02
C ILE A 175 -1.74 3.73 -19.70
N LYS A 176 -0.69 3.13 -20.30
CA LYS A 176 -0.29 1.75 -20.00
C LYS A 176 0.22 1.60 -18.56
N LEU A 177 1.02 2.55 -18.06
CA LEU A 177 1.46 2.57 -16.67
C LEU A 177 0.25 2.61 -15.72
N VAL A 178 -0.67 3.55 -15.92
CA VAL A 178 -1.85 3.67 -15.06
C VAL A 178 -2.68 2.39 -15.11
N ARG A 179 -2.95 1.84 -16.30
CA ARG A 179 -3.63 0.55 -16.46
C ARG A 179 -2.98 -0.53 -15.60
N ASP A 180 -1.65 -0.65 -15.66
CA ASP A 180 -0.95 -1.71 -14.94
C ASP A 180 -1.04 -1.52 -13.42
N LEU A 181 -1.09 -0.27 -12.95
CA LEU A 181 -1.26 0.08 -11.53
C LEU A 181 -2.66 -0.16 -10.98
N VAL A 182 -3.72 0.05 -11.79
CA VAL A 182 -5.12 0.11 -11.27
C VAL A 182 -6.15 -0.75 -12.00
N ALA A 183 -5.77 -1.46 -13.07
CA ALA A 183 -6.72 -2.16 -13.94
C ALA A 183 -6.11 -3.40 -14.64
N SER A 184 -5.13 -4.04 -14.02
CA SER A 184 -4.45 -5.24 -14.52
C SER A 184 -4.58 -6.42 -13.55
N ASP A 185 -4.23 -7.62 -13.99
CA ASP A 185 -4.16 -8.80 -13.11
C ASP A 185 -3.19 -8.59 -11.94
N LEU A 186 -2.10 -7.87 -12.18
CA LEU A 186 -1.13 -7.49 -11.15
C LEU A 186 -1.74 -6.51 -10.15
N SER A 187 -2.52 -5.54 -10.64
CA SER A 187 -3.26 -4.60 -9.78
C SER A 187 -4.27 -5.33 -8.88
N GLY A 188 -5.04 -6.27 -9.44
CA GLY A 188 -5.99 -7.09 -8.66
C GLY A 188 -5.30 -7.91 -7.56
N LEU A 189 -4.12 -8.48 -7.84
CA LEU A 189 -3.30 -9.12 -6.82
C LEU A 189 -2.90 -8.10 -5.73
N TRP A 190 -2.42 -6.92 -6.10
CA TRP A 190 -2.00 -5.88 -5.16
C TRP A 190 -3.13 -5.32 -4.31
N GLU A 191 -4.33 -5.11 -4.86
CA GLU A 191 -5.51 -4.69 -4.12
C GLU A 191 -5.86 -5.65 -2.98
N VAL A 192 -5.92 -6.95 -3.27
CA VAL A 192 -6.23 -7.98 -2.27
C VAL A 192 -5.09 -8.16 -1.27
N THR A 193 -3.86 -8.28 -1.76
CA THR A 193 -2.69 -8.49 -0.88
C THR A 193 -2.43 -7.31 0.03
N THR A 194 -2.69 -6.07 -0.40
CA THR A 194 -2.58 -4.87 0.46
C THR A 194 -3.49 -4.97 1.70
N LEU A 195 -4.66 -5.59 1.57
CA LEU A 195 -5.55 -5.82 2.70
C LEU A 195 -5.05 -6.92 3.66
N HIS A 196 -4.39 -7.95 3.13
CA HIS A 196 -4.22 -9.22 3.83
C HIS A 196 -2.78 -9.66 4.16
N ALA A 197 -1.76 -9.21 3.42
CA ALA A 197 -0.40 -9.76 3.49
C ALA A 197 0.24 -9.65 4.89
N GLU A 198 -0.03 -8.59 5.65
CA GLU A 198 0.50 -8.37 7.00
C GLU A 198 -0.56 -8.54 8.10
N GLY A 199 -1.60 -9.30 7.77
CA GLY A 199 -2.79 -9.51 8.59
C GLY A 199 -3.95 -8.61 8.17
N SER A 200 -5.16 -9.12 8.33
CA SER A 200 -6.40 -8.41 7.97
C SER A 200 -6.56 -7.10 8.74
N LEU A 201 -7.46 -6.23 8.26
CA LEU A 201 -7.87 -5.00 8.97
C LEU A 201 -8.32 -5.29 10.41
N ALA A 202 -9.05 -6.40 10.64
CA ALA A 202 -9.45 -6.83 11.97
C ALA A 202 -8.25 -7.26 12.84
N ALA A 203 -7.27 -7.95 12.26
CA ALA A 203 -6.05 -8.33 12.97
C ALA A 203 -5.26 -7.10 13.43
N GLN A 204 -5.17 -6.04 12.60
CA GLN A 204 -4.51 -4.80 13.01
C GLN A 204 -5.24 -4.15 14.18
N ARG A 205 -6.58 -4.02 14.12
CA ARG A 205 -7.36 -3.46 15.23
C ARG A 205 -7.16 -4.23 16.53
N LEU A 206 -7.20 -5.56 16.48
CA LEU A 206 -6.97 -6.41 17.64
C LEU A 206 -5.55 -6.24 18.21
N ALA A 207 -4.54 -6.22 17.35
CA ALA A 207 -3.15 -6.03 17.75
C ALA A 207 -2.92 -4.63 18.35
N THR A 208 -3.54 -3.59 17.81
CA THR A 208 -3.51 -2.22 18.36
C THR A 208 -4.10 -2.18 19.76
N VAL A 209 -5.28 -2.78 19.98
CA VAL A 209 -5.89 -2.83 21.32
C VAL A 209 -4.96 -3.52 22.32
N ARG A 210 -4.37 -4.65 21.94
CA ARG A 210 -3.42 -5.39 22.80
C ARG A 210 -2.14 -4.61 23.10
N ALA A 211 -1.63 -3.84 22.14
CA ALA A 211 -0.39 -3.07 22.30
C ALA A 211 -0.59 -1.68 22.92
N SER A 212 -1.84 -1.21 23.02
CA SER A 212 -2.14 0.15 23.47
C SER A 212 -1.96 0.33 24.97
N ASP A 213 -1.40 1.48 25.35
CA ASP A 213 -1.31 1.92 26.74
C ASP A 213 -2.63 2.59 27.15
N VAL A 214 -3.64 1.76 27.41
CA VAL A 214 -4.99 2.21 27.80
C VAL A 214 -4.96 3.03 29.09
N GLN A 215 -4.04 2.71 30.02
CA GLN A 215 -3.94 3.42 31.29
C GLN A 215 -3.48 4.86 31.10
N ARG A 216 -2.53 5.11 30.20
CA ARG A 216 -2.14 6.47 29.82
C ARG A 216 -3.33 7.30 29.32
N TYR A 217 -4.17 6.74 28.46
CA TYR A 217 -5.35 7.45 27.95
C TYR A 217 -6.40 7.68 29.05
N ARG A 218 -6.63 6.68 29.91
CA ARG A 218 -7.54 6.80 31.06
C ARG A 218 -7.08 7.86 32.03
N ALA A 219 -5.79 7.90 32.37
CA ALA A 219 -5.24 8.88 33.32
C ALA A 219 -5.51 10.32 32.86
N VAL A 220 -5.33 10.63 31.57
CA VAL A 220 -5.65 11.96 31.02
C VAL A 220 -7.14 12.30 31.21
N ALA A 221 -8.02 11.33 30.93
CA ALA A 221 -9.46 11.52 31.09
C ALA A 221 -9.89 11.62 32.56
N SER A 222 -9.32 10.80 33.44
CA SER A 222 -9.57 10.83 34.88
C SER A 222 -9.17 12.20 35.44
N HIS A 223 -7.98 12.71 35.10
CA HIS A 223 -7.50 14.02 35.55
C HIS A 223 -8.44 15.14 35.12
N ALA A 224 -8.90 15.11 33.86
CA ALA A 224 -9.87 16.08 33.35
C ALA A 224 -11.25 15.99 34.05
N ALA A 225 -11.60 14.81 34.56
CA ALA A 225 -12.84 14.55 35.29
C ALA A 225 -12.73 14.75 36.82
N GLY A 226 -11.52 15.04 37.35
CA GLY A 226 -11.28 15.19 38.78
C GLY A 226 -11.43 13.89 39.57
N LEU A 227 -11.06 12.74 38.99
CA LEU A 227 -11.16 11.41 39.63
C LEU A 227 -9.86 10.97 40.34
N ASP A 228 -8.86 11.85 40.37
CA ASP A 228 -7.47 11.63 40.79
C ASP A 228 -6.87 12.91 41.39
#